data_AF-A0A5R9R7L0-F1
#
_entry.id   AF-A0A5R9R7L0-F1
#
_cell.length_a   1.000
_cell.length_b   1.000
_cell.length_c   1.000
_cell.angle_alpha   90.00
_cell.angle_beta   90.00
_cell.angle_gamma   90.00
#
_symmetry.space_group_name_H-M   'P 1'
#
loop_
_entity.id
_entity.type
_entity.pdbx_description
1 polymer ?
#
loop_
_entity_poly.entity_id
_entity_poly.type
_entity_poly.pdbx_seq_one_letter_code
_entity_poly.pdbx_strand_id
1 'polypeptide(L)'
;MSSSHAPLEDASIRRLADLLEQGTERERVFARLRAAKSWWAVGEILQQYGLSVIGNDGELFAVNFEQREFFALADCGHNMQVFEERLGPYTCEG
;
A
#
# COMPACT_ATOMS: atom_id res chain seq x y z
N MET A 1 -36.83 -32.19 -24.11
CA MET A 1 -35.99 -32.04 -22.92
C MET A 1 -34.93 -31.01 -23.26
N SER A 2 -35.18 -29.74 -22.98
CA SER A 2 -34.25 -28.65 -23.29
C SER A 2 -33.49 -28.30 -22.01
N SER A 3 -32.23 -28.72 -21.93
CA SER A 3 -31.35 -28.37 -20.83
C SER A 3 -30.86 -26.93 -21.03
N SER A 4 -31.43 -26.01 -20.28
CA SER A 4 -30.92 -24.64 -20.14
C SER A 4 -29.61 -24.68 -19.35
N HIS A 5 -28.49 -24.64 -20.04
CA HIS A 5 -27.17 -24.49 -19.43
C HIS A 5 -26.96 -23.00 -19.14
N ALA A 6 -27.20 -22.57 -17.90
CA ALA A 6 -26.89 -21.21 -17.48
C ALA A 6 -25.36 -20.99 -17.48
N PRO A 7 -24.87 -19.80 -17.88
CA PRO A 7 -23.43 -19.52 -17.93
C PRO A 7 -22.91 -19.24 -16.51
N LEU A 8 -22.45 -20.28 -15.82
CA LEU A 8 -21.85 -20.18 -14.49
C LEU A 8 -20.42 -19.57 -14.50
N GLU A 9 -19.82 -19.39 -15.68
CA GLU A 9 -18.43 -18.90 -15.84
C GLU A 9 -18.27 -17.37 -15.76
N ASP A 10 -19.29 -16.57 -16.10
CA ASP A 10 -19.12 -15.10 -16.19
C ASP A 10 -18.96 -14.43 -14.82
N ALA A 11 -19.74 -14.86 -13.82
CA ALA A 11 -19.73 -14.26 -12.48
C ALA A 11 -18.44 -14.54 -11.70
N SER A 12 -17.83 -15.70 -11.91
CA SER A 12 -16.58 -16.10 -11.23
C SER A 12 -15.38 -15.36 -11.81
N ILE A 13 -15.33 -15.19 -13.14
CA ILE A 13 -14.29 -14.40 -13.82
C ILE A 13 -14.40 -12.93 -13.42
N ARG A 14 -15.62 -12.37 -13.35
CA ARG A 14 -15.82 -11.00 -12.88
C ARG A 14 -15.41 -10.78 -11.44
N ARG A 15 -15.67 -11.73 -10.54
CA ARG A 15 -15.20 -11.65 -9.14
C ARG A 15 -13.69 -11.78 -9.01
N LEU A 16 -13.06 -12.62 -9.82
CA LEU A 16 -11.60 -12.71 -9.90
C LEU A 16 -11.00 -11.43 -10.45
N ALA A 17 -11.59 -10.85 -11.50
CA ALA A 17 -11.18 -9.55 -12.03
C ALA A 17 -11.37 -8.44 -10.99
N ASP A 18 -12.49 -8.41 -10.27
CA ASP A 18 -12.72 -7.44 -9.19
C ASP A 18 -11.69 -7.63 -8.07
N LEU A 19 -11.36 -8.87 -7.66
CA LEU A 19 -10.29 -9.17 -6.69
C LEU A 19 -8.88 -8.81 -7.19
N LEU A 20 -8.63 -8.88 -8.50
CA LEU A 20 -7.34 -8.55 -9.13
C LEU A 20 -7.20 -7.04 -9.37
N GLU A 21 -8.28 -6.35 -9.74
CA GLU A 21 -8.37 -4.89 -9.85
C GLU A 21 -8.37 -4.23 -8.45
N GLN A 22 -8.85 -4.96 -7.46
CA GLN A 22 -8.72 -4.68 -6.04
C GLN A 22 -7.44 -5.29 -5.47
N GLY A 23 -6.27 -4.96 -6.04
CA GLY A 23 -4.97 -5.32 -5.47
C GLY A 23 -5.00 -5.22 -3.94
N THR A 24 -4.31 -6.14 -3.26
CA THR A 24 -4.38 -6.31 -1.79
C THR A 24 -4.29 -4.95 -1.10
N GLU A 25 -4.92 -4.79 0.07
CA GLU A 25 -4.92 -3.51 0.79
C GLU A 25 -3.50 -2.92 0.90
N ARG A 26 -2.51 -3.78 1.12
CA ARG A 26 -1.08 -3.48 1.08
C ARG A 26 -0.59 -2.92 -0.27
N GLU A 27 -0.97 -3.51 -1.40
CA GLU A 27 -0.61 -2.99 -2.73
C GLU A 27 -1.24 -1.61 -3.00
N ARG A 28 -2.45 -1.35 -2.47
CA ARG A 28 -3.05 0.00 -2.56
C ARG A 28 -2.27 1.02 -1.73
N VAL A 29 -1.87 0.65 -0.51
CA VAL A 29 -0.98 1.48 0.31
C VAL A 29 0.31 1.77 -0.46
N PHE A 30 0.93 0.75 -1.03
CA PHE A 30 2.18 0.89 -1.79
C PHE A 30 2.03 1.78 -3.02
N ALA A 31 0.95 1.64 -3.79
CA ALA A 31 0.67 2.52 -4.91
C ALA A 31 0.52 3.99 -4.48
N ARG A 32 -0.17 4.24 -3.35
CA ARG A 32 -0.34 5.61 -2.81
C ARG A 32 0.97 6.18 -2.28
N LEU A 33 1.76 5.39 -1.55
CA LEU A 33 3.09 5.77 -1.08
C LEU A 33 4.01 6.14 -2.25
N ARG A 34 4.01 5.32 -3.30
CA ARG A 34 4.73 5.62 -4.54
C ARG A 34 4.26 6.91 -5.20
N ALA A 35 2.98 7.26 -5.13
CA ALA A 35 2.43 8.48 -5.72
C ALA A 35 2.62 9.74 -4.86
N ALA A 36 3.01 9.59 -3.59
CA ALA A 36 3.14 10.69 -2.63
C ALA A 36 4.10 11.80 -3.13
N LYS A 37 3.76 13.05 -2.81
CA LYS A 37 4.49 14.25 -3.23
C LYS A 37 5.16 15.01 -2.07
N SER A 38 4.95 14.57 -0.84
CA SER A 38 5.62 15.10 0.36
C SER A 38 5.68 14.03 1.45
N TRP A 39 6.60 14.18 2.40
CA TRP A 39 6.66 13.34 3.60
C TRP A 39 5.40 13.46 4.46
N TRP A 40 4.79 14.65 4.49
CA TRP A 40 3.49 14.84 5.12
C TRP A 40 2.41 13.96 4.49
N ALA A 41 2.34 13.88 3.15
CA ALA A 41 1.40 13.00 2.46
C ALA A 41 1.69 11.51 2.71
N VAL A 42 2.97 11.12 2.82
CA VAL A 42 3.35 9.76 3.26
C VAL A 42 2.78 9.45 4.64
N GLY A 43 2.92 10.37 5.59
CA GLY A 43 2.35 10.25 6.93
C GLY A 43 0.82 10.14 6.92
N GLU A 44 0.12 11.00 6.17
CA GLU A 44 -1.35 10.95 6.04
C GLU A 44 -1.84 9.63 5.44
N ILE A 45 -1.15 9.14 4.39
CA ILE A 45 -1.49 7.86 3.78
C ILE A 45 -1.40 6.78 4.84
N LEU A 46 -0.28 6.68 5.55
CA LEU A 46 -0.08 5.64 6.58
C LEU A 46 -1.11 5.73 7.71
N GLN A 47 -1.42 6.93 8.19
CA GLN A 47 -2.45 7.12 9.23
C GLN A 47 -3.84 6.65 8.80
N GLN A 48 -4.22 6.81 7.52
CA GLN A 48 -5.50 6.30 7.02
C GLN A 48 -5.61 4.76 7.10
N TYR A 49 -4.49 4.06 7.18
CA TYR A 49 -4.42 2.60 7.38
C TYR A 49 -4.02 2.24 8.81
N GLY A 50 -4.02 3.20 9.74
CA GLY A 50 -3.65 2.98 11.14
C GLY A 50 -2.16 2.68 11.35
N LEU A 51 -1.31 3.08 10.41
CA LEU A 51 0.13 2.88 10.47
C LEU A 51 0.84 4.18 10.90
N SER A 52 1.91 4.01 11.68
CA SER A 52 2.83 5.08 12.08
C SER A 52 4.19 4.88 11.43
N VAL A 53 4.92 5.97 11.18
CA VAL A 53 6.30 5.91 10.68
C VAL A 53 7.28 5.82 11.85
N ILE A 54 8.22 4.88 11.77
CA ILE A 54 9.39 4.83 12.65
C ILE A 54 10.66 4.83 11.80
N GLY A 55 11.70 5.52 12.25
CA GLY A 55 13.03 5.47 11.63
C GLY A 55 13.97 4.55 12.39
N ASN A 56 14.75 3.75 11.68
CA ASN A 56 15.84 2.95 12.24
C ASN A 56 17.02 2.88 11.26
N ASP A 57 18.20 3.33 11.69
CA ASP A 57 19.46 3.29 10.91
C ASP A 57 19.35 3.83 9.46
N GLY A 58 18.59 4.90 9.25
CA GLY A 58 18.42 5.52 7.93
C GLY A 58 17.36 4.86 7.04
N GLU A 59 16.63 3.87 7.58
CA GLU A 59 15.46 3.27 6.94
C GLU A 59 14.18 3.66 7.67
N LEU A 60 13.09 3.83 6.92
CA LEU A 60 11.77 4.13 7.46
C LEU A 60 10.87 2.92 7.37
N PHE A 61 10.14 2.66 8.45
CA PHE A 61 9.20 1.57 8.56
C PHE A 61 7.80 2.10 8.89
N ALA A 62 6.79 1.46 8.32
CA ALA A 62 5.40 1.66 8.67
C ALA A 62 4.97 0.55 9.64
N VAL A 63 4.38 0.93 10.77
CA VAL A 63 4.06 -0.01 11.85
C VAL A 63 2.66 0.22 12.42
N ASN A 64 1.97 -0.88 12.70
CA ASN A 64 0.77 -0.92 13.53
C ASN A 64 0.97 -2.01 14.59
N PHE A 65 1.22 -1.59 15.83
CA PHE A 65 1.49 -2.51 16.94
C PHE A 65 0.26 -3.30 17.38
N GLU A 66 -0.95 -2.76 17.21
CA GLU A 66 -2.19 -3.43 17.58
C GLU A 66 -2.48 -4.61 16.65
N GLN A 67 -2.29 -4.39 15.34
CA GLN A 67 -2.49 -5.40 14.31
C GLN A 67 -1.25 -6.27 14.04
N ARG A 68 -0.12 -5.97 14.70
CA ARG A 68 1.20 -6.59 14.48
C ARG A 68 1.64 -6.50 13.02
N GLU A 69 1.32 -5.39 12.36
CA GLU A 69 1.74 -5.11 11.00
C GLU A 69 3.01 -4.27 11.01
N PHE A 70 3.96 -4.65 10.16
CA PHE A 70 5.24 -3.98 9.99
C PHE A 70 5.71 -4.17 8.55
N PHE A 71 6.17 -3.09 7.91
CA PHE A 71 6.86 -3.16 6.63
C PHE A 71 7.82 -1.99 6.44
N ALA A 72 8.87 -2.20 5.66
CA ALA A 72 9.77 -1.12 5.27
C ALA A 72 9.09 -0.24 4.21
N LEU A 73 9.28 1.08 4.24
CA LEU A 73 8.84 1.93 3.12
C LEU A 73 9.48 1.48 1.80
N ALA A 74 10.67 0.88 1.85
CA ALA A 74 11.34 0.27 0.72
C ALA A 74 10.51 -0.84 0.03
N ASP A 75 9.64 -1.53 0.78
CA ASP A 75 8.80 -2.61 0.26
C ASP A 75 7.78 -2.11 -0.78
N CYS A 76 7.48 -0.81 -0.82
CA CYS A 76 6.58 -0.24 -1.83
C CYS A 76 7.23 -0.12 -3.23
N GLY A 77 8.50 -0.49 -3.38
CA GLY A 77 9.23 -0.46 -4.65
C GLY A 77 10.09 0.79 -4.88
N HIS A 78 10.16 1.69 -3.88
CA HIS A 78 11.10 2.81 -3.86
C HIS A 78 11.97 2.69 -2.61
N ASN A 79 13.30 2.59 -2.79
CA ASN A 79 14.20 2.66 -1.65
C ASN A 79 14.19 4.07 -1.02
N MET A 80 14.83 4.21 0.14
CA MET A 80 14.86 5.49 0.87
C MET A 80 15.47 6.63 0.02
N GLN A 81 16.49 6.34 -0.78
CA GLN A 81 17.10 7.33 -1.67
C GLN A 81 16.09 7.90 -2.68
N VAL A 82 15.29 7.06 -3.33
CA VAL A 82 14.26 7.51 -4.28
C VAL A 82 13.20 8.35 -3.58
N PHE A 83 12.87 8.04 -2.33
CA PHE A 83 11.99 8.90 -1.54
C PHE A 83 12.65 10.26 -1.26
N GLU A 84 13.90 10.29 -0.82
CA GLU A 84 14.60 11.55 -0.52
C GLU A 84 14.81 12.43 -1.75
N GLU A 85 15.15 11.85 -2.90
CA GLU A 85 15.29 12.58 -4.16
C GLU A 85 13.99 13.25 -4.59
N ARG A 86 12.85 12.63 -4.26
CA ARG A 86 11.52 13.12 -4.66
C ARG A 86 10.87 14.04 -3.64
N LEU A 87 11.04 13.75 -2.36
CA LEU A 87 10.33 14.37 -1.26
C LEU A 87 11.22 15.34 -0.46
N GLY A 88 12.54 15.33 -0.71
CA GLY A 88 13.54 15.97 0.12
C GLY A 88 14.00 15.06 1.27
N PRO A 89 14.98 15.48 2.08
CA PRO A 89 15.42 14.71 3.24
C PRO A 89 14.25 14.51 4.22
N TYR A 90 14.14 13.32 4.81
CA TYR A 90 13.13 13.08 5.84
C TYR A 90 13.52 13.82 7.12
N THR A 91 12.75 14.83 7.47
CA THR A 91 12.83 15.49 8.77
C THR A 91 11.79 14.86 9.68
N CYS A 92 12.24 14.15 10.73
CA CYS A 92 11.38 13.76 11.84
C CYS A 92 10.89 15.03 12.56
N GLU A 93 9.93 15.75 12.00
CA GLU A 93 9.15 16.70 12.78
C GLU A 93 8.14 15.86 13.57
N GLY A 94 8.40 15.75 14.87
CA GLY A 94 7.74 14.84 15.79
C GLY A 94 6.28 15.14 16.08
#